data_AF-A0A3G4RPU7-F1
#
_entry.id   AF-A0A3G4RPU7-F1
#
_cell.length_a   1.000
_cell.length_b   1.000
_cell.length_c   1.000
_cell.angle_alpha   90.00
_cell.angle_beta   90.00
_cell.angle_gamma   90.00
#
_symmetry.space_group_name_H-M   'P 1'
#
loop_
_entity.id
_entity.type
_entity.pdbx_description
1 polymer ?
#
loop_
_entity_poly.entity_id
_entity_poly.type
_entity_poly.pdbx_seq_one_letter_code
_entity_poly.pdbx_strand_id
1 'polypeptide(L)' 'MSEDKFLSDYSPRDAVWDTQRTLTDSVGGIYQIAAEFERYALRMASCSGLLRFGWSTIMETGETAPTAS' A
#
# COMPACT_ATOMS: atom_id res chain seq x y z
N MET A 1 10.73 -1.27 -9.16
CA MET A 1 9.30 -1.43 -8.83
C MET A 1 9.22 -2.67 -7.97
N SER A 2 8.82 -2.55 -6.70
CA SER A 2 8.59 -3.74 -5.87
C SER A 2 7.52 -4.58 -6.54
N GLU A 3 7.67 -5.91 -6.55
CA GLU A 3 6.52 -6.77 -6.80
C GLU A 3 5.45 -6.41 -5.75
N ASP A 4 4.36 -5.83 -6.22
CA ASP A 4 3.17 -5.62 -5.40
C ASP A 4 2.49 -6.96 -5.27
N LYS A 5 2.95 -7.68 -4.24
CA LYS A 5 2.40 -8.95 -3.82
C LYS A 5 0.94 -8.75 -3.37
N PHE A 6 0.04 -9.56 -3.89
CA PHE A 6 -1.37 -9.51 -3.52
C PHE A 6 -1.53 -9.92 -2.05
N LEU A 7 -2.58 -9.43 -1.37
CA LEU A 7 -2.86 -9.88 0.00
C LEU A 7 -3.24 -11.37 0.01
N SER A 8 -3.91 -11.83 -1.05
CA SER A 8 -4.21 -13.24 -1.26
C SER A 8 -2.97 -14.15 -1.32
N ASP A 9 -1.80 -13.62 -1.66
CA ASP A 9 -0.54 -14.38 -1.63
C ASP A 9 -0.04 -14.63 -0.20
N TYR A 10 -0.45 -13.80 0.78
CA TYR A 10 -0.17 -14.02 2.20
C TYR A 10 -1.26 -14.87 2.86
N SER A 11 -2.52 -14.64 2.49
CA SER A 11 -3.68 -15.33 3.04
C SER A 11 -4.80 -15.35 1.99
N PRO A 12 -5.23 -16.53 1.50
CA PRO A 12 -6.29 -16.62 0.49
C PRO A 12 -7.61 -15.94 0.88
N ARG A 13 -7.85 -15.74 2.18
CA ARG A 13 -9.04 -15.05 2.70
C ARG A 13 -9.06 -13.57 2.36
N ASP A 14 -7.91 -12.98 2.04
CA ASP A 14 -7.77 -11.56 1.78
C ASP A 14 -7.96 -11.19 0.29
N ALA A 15 -8.33 -12.14 -0.56
CA ALA A 15 -8.62 -11.90 -1.98
C ALA A 15 -9.70 -10.82 -2.23
N VAL A 16 -10.64 -10.67 -1.29
CA VAL A 16 -11.65 -9.59 -1.36
C VAL A 16 -10.98 -8.21 -1.33
N TRP A 17 -9.90 -8.04 -0.58
CA TRP A 17 -9.18 -6.78 -0.46
C TRP A 17 -8.36 -6.44 -1.70
N ASP A 18 -7.87 -7.44 -2.42
CA ASP A 18 -7.22 -7.23 -3.72
C ASP A 18 -8.20 -6.66 -4.76
N THR A 19 -9.44 -7.14 -4.74
CA THR A 19 -10.53 -6.57 -5.55
C THR A 19 -10.80 -5.12 -5.14
N GLN A 20 -10.95 -4.83 -3.84
CA GLN A 20 -11.20 -3.46 -3.37
C GLN A 20 -10.06 -2.50 -3.71
N ARG A 21 -8.80 -2.95 -3.63
CA ARG A 21 -7.62 -2.16 -4.04
C ARG A 21 -7.69 -1.80 -5.51
N THR A 22 -7.95 -2.79 -6.37
CA THR A 22 -8.07 -2.58 -7.83
C THR A 22 -9.18 -1.58 -8.18
N LEU A 23 -10.33 -1.67 -7.50
CA LEU A 23 -11.42 -0.71 -7.68
C LEU A 23 -11.04 0.69 -7.20
N THR A 24 -10.34 0.78 -6.06
CA THR A 24 -9.85 2.05 -5.51
C THR A 24 -8.86 2.72 -6.46
N ASP A 25 -7.94 1.97 -7.05
CA ASP A 25 -6.97 2.50 -8.02
C ASP A 25 -7.67 2.99 -9.29
N SER A 26 -8.69 2.26 -9.75
CA SER A 26 -9.52 2.67 -10.90
C SER A 26 -10.23 4.00 -10.65
N VAL A 27 -10.85 4.17 -9.48
CA VAL A 27 -11.51 5.44 -9.09
C VAL A 27 -10.48 6.55 -8.88
N GLY A 28 -9.34 6.24 -8.29
CA GLY A 28 -8.22 7.19 -8.14
C GLY A 28 -7.76 7.74 -9.49
N GLY A 29 -7.64 6.89 -10.51
CA GLY A 29 -7.33 7.31 -11.88
C GLY A 29 -8.38 8.26 -12.48
N ILE A 30 -9.66 8.02 -12.22
CA ILE A 30 -10.76 8.91 -12.65
C ILE A 30 -10.67 10.28 -11.94
N TYR A 31 -10.32 10.30 -10.65
CA TYR A 31 -10.16 11.56 -9.92
C TYR A 31 -8.89 12.31 -10.31
N GLN A 32 -7.84 11.61 -10.73
CA GLN A 32 -6.58 12.21 -11.12
C GLN A 32 -6.71 13.08 -12.39
N ILE A 33 -7.66 12.78 -13.28
CA ILE A 33 -7.85 13.54 -14.53
C ILE A 33 -8.62 14.86 -14.34
N ALA A 34 -9.22 15.09 -13.17
CA ALA A 34 -9.99 16.27 -12.86
C ALA A 34 -9.33 17.06 -11.72
N ALA A 35 -8.88 18.28 -12.00
CA ALA A 35 -8.14 19.11 -11.03
C ALA A 35 -8.89 19.33 -9.70
N GLU A 36 -10.22 19.36 -9.74
CA GLU A 36 -11.06 19.48 -8.54
C GLU A 36 -11.00 18.26 -7.59
N PHE A 37 -10.54 17.10 -8.08
CA PHE A 37 -10.47 15.85 -7.32
C PHE A 37 -9.05 15.35 -7.06
N GLU A 38 -8.01 16.11 -7.42
CA GLU A 38 -6.60 15.72 -7.23
C GLU A 38 -6.30 15.29 -5.79
N ARG A 39 -6.85 16.01 -4.79
CA ARG A 39 -6.67 15.67 -3.37
C ARG A 39 -7.30 14.32 -3.00
N TYR A 40 -8.41 13.95 -3.63
CA TYR A 40 -9.04 12.64 -3.41
C TYR A 40 -8.22 11.52 -4.06
N ALA A 41 -7.74 11.75 -5.29
CA ALA A 41 -6.86 10.80 -5.97
C ALA A 41 -5.58 10.50 -5.17
N LEU A 42 -4.91 11.55 -4.67
CA LEU A 42 -3.76 11.44 -3.76
C LEU A 42 -4.07 10.61 -2.51
N ARG A 43 -5.23 10.85 -1.89
CA ARG A 43 -5.62 10.13 -0.68
C ARG A 43 -5.89 8.65 -0.97
N MET A 44 -6.56 8.33 -2.07
CA MET A 44 -6.85 6.95 -2.47
C MET A 44 -5.55 6.17 -2.68
N ALA A 45 -4.57 6.75 -3.39
CA ALA A 45 -3.25 6.13 -3.56
C ALA A 45 -2.49 5.93 -2.23
N SER A 46 -2.60 6.87 -1.28
CA SER A 46 -1.92 6.76 0.02
C SER A 46 -2.50 5.71 0.97
N CYS A 47 -3.80 5.39 0.83
CA CYS A 47 -4.50 4.48 1.75
C CYS A 47 -4.71 3.06 1.19
N SER A 48 -4.52 2.83 -0.11
CA SER A 48 -4.72 1.51 -0.74
C SER A 48 -3.47 0.61 -0.74
N GLY A 49 -2.32 1.16 -0.34
CA GLY A 49 -1.03 0.46 -0.32
C GLY A 49 -0.89 -0.61 0.76
N LEU A 50 0.13 -1.47 0.60
CA LEU A 50 0.48 -2.50 1.58
C LEU A 50 1.33 -1.88 2.70
N LEU A 51 0.83 -1.91 3.94
CA LEU A 51 1.64 -1.57 5.12
C LEU A 51 2.64 -2.70 5.40
N ARG A 52 3.90 -2.48 5.04
CA ARG A 52 4.99 -3.41 5.35
C ARG A 52 5.59 -3.02 6.69
N PHE A 53 5.45 -3.88 7.69
CA PHE A 53 6.18 -3.74 8.93
C PHE A 53 7.53 -4.45 8.77
N GLY A 54 8.60 -3.68 8.65
CA GLY A 54 9.97 -4.18 8.63
C GLY A 54 10.58 -4.13 10.03
N TRP A 55 11.62 -4.95 10.24
CA TRP A 55 12.55 -4.77 11.35
C TRP A 55 13.93 -4.53 10.76
N SER A 56 14.64 -3.51 11.24
CA SER A 56 16.04 -3.25 10.93
C SER A 56 16.90 -3.65 12.12
N THR A 57 17.98 -4.39 11.87
CA THR A 57 18.97 -4.69 12.90
C THR A 57 20.05 -3.61 12.86
N ILE A 58 20.23 -2.88 13.96
CA ILE A 58 21.31 -1.91 14.12
C ILE A 58 22.60 -2.70 14.27
N MET A 59 23.42 -2.73 13.23
CA MET A 59 24.62 -3.58 13.18
C MET A 59 25.62 -3.30 14.31
N GLU A 60 25.67 -2.06 14.81
CA GLU A 60 26.58 -1.64 15.88
C GLU A 60 26.16 -2.14 17.28
N THR A 61 24.85 -2.25 17.54
CA THR A 61 24.33 -2.63 18.87
C THR A 61 23.71 -4.02 18.90
N GLY A 62 23.36 -4.58 17.74
CA GLY A 62 22.59 -5.81 17.60
C GLY A 62 21.10 -5.63 17.93
N GLU A 63 20.64 -4.41 18.22
CA GLU A 63 19.24 -4.15 18.55
C GLU A 63 18.37 -4.16 17.29
N THR A 64 17.19 -4.78 17.37
CA THR A 64 16.19 -4.75 16.30
C THR A 64 15.17 -3.66 16.56
N ALA A 65 15.06 -2.70 15.65
CA ALA A 65 14.07 -1.63 15.70
C ALA A 65 13.07 -1.74 14.53
N PRO A 66 11.80 -1.34 14.71
CA PRO A 66 10.85 -1.27 13.61
C PRO A 66 11.40 -0.36 12.52
N THR A 67 11.44 -0.83 11.28
CA THR A 67 11.80 0.02 10.14
C THR A 67 10.62 0.94 9.87
N ALA A 68 10.82 2.26 9.97
CA ALA A 68 9.85 3.23 9.47
C ALA A 68 9.83 3.10 7.94
N SER A 69 8.70 2.62 7.40
CA SER A 69 8.48 2.54 5.95
C SER A 69 7.87 3.81 5.41
#